data_AF-A0AAJ7QGL3-F1
#
_entry.id   AF-A0AAJ7QGL3-F1
#
_cell.length_a   1.000
_cell.length_b   1.000
_cell.length_c   1.000
_cell.angle_alpha   90.00
_cell.angle_beta   90.00
_cell.angle_gamma   90.00
#
_symmetry.space_group_name_H-M   'P 1'
#
loop_
_entity.id
_entity.type
_entity.pdbx_description
1 polymer ?
#
loop_
_entity_poly.entity_id
_entity_poly.type
_entity_poly.pdbx_seq_one_letter_code
_entity_poly.pdbx_strand_id
1 'polypeptide(L)'
;MQHDEGPVPGKHLLRFLTFCQKDVAGDGQYDIEYDSDQLLYVDPITYRAVPRLPEFAEQWIPDPGLAKDTYVSLGTCKYNIPRAIKGENSPPEAIVIPTSLIYPKQDMEIGVPNTLICFVNDFHPPVVDITWTRNGQFVDQSEVSQTQYYSNSDFSFRTSSYLNFTPQENDIYSCSVGHISLQAPLTRFWEVEVHTDHQTVATAVCVCGVILGLIGVVTGLWFIMKANKYHWV
;
A
#
# COMPACT_ATOMS: atom_id res chain seq x y z
N MET A 1 -31.00 7.85 -7.50
CA MET A 1 -30.85 7.43 -6.09
C MET A 1 -30.57 5.93 -6.12
N GLN A 2 -29.30 5.54 -6.22
CA GLN A 2 -28.89 4.14 -6.11
C GLN A 2 -28.70 3.88 -4.61
N HIS A 3 -29.46 2.95 -4.05
CA HIS A 3 -29.24 2.48 -2.69
C HIS A 3 -27.95 1.66 -2.70
N ASP A 4 -26.94 2.15 -1.98
CA ASP A 4 -25.74 1.39 -1.65
C ASP A 4 -26.13 0.39 -0.55
N GLU A 5 -26.56 -0.80 -0.97
CA GLU A 5 -26.80 -1.90 -0.05
C GLU A 5 -25.44 -2.48 0.34
N GLY A 6 -25.02 -2.24 1.59
CA GLY A 6 -23.81 -2.81 2.15
C GLY A 6 -23.80 -4.35 2.10
N PRO A 7 -22.66 -4.99 2.43
CA PRO A 7 -22.47 -6.43 2.23
C PRO A 7 -23.56 -7.26 2.92
N VAL A 8 -24.35 -7.99 2.14
CA VAL A 8 -25.36 -8.93 2.66
C VAL A 8 -24.64 -10.23 3.04
N PRO A 9 -24.78 -10.73 4.28
CA PRO A 9 -24.11 -11.94 4.72
C PRO A 9 -24.41 -13.13 3.78
N GLY A 10 -23.37 -13.77 3.26
CA GLY A 10 -23.46 -14.96 2.41
C GLY A 10 -23.62 -14.71 0.90
N LYS A 11 -23.58 -13.46 0.44
CA LYS A 11 -23.45 -13.14 -0.99
C LYS A 11 -22.02 -12.74 -1.31
N HIS A 12 -21.49 -13.33 -2.37
CA HIS A 12 -20.16 -13.02 -2.91
C HIS A 12 -20.31 -12.39 -4.30
N LEU A 13 -19.39 -11.49 -4.65
CA LEU A 13 -19.39 -10.80 -5.95
C LEU A 13 -18.21 -11.28 -6.78
N LEU A 14 -18.51 -12.01 -7.86
CA LEU A 14 -17.55 -12.29 -8.93
C LEU A 14 -17.74 -11.26 -10.05
N ARG A 15 -16.71 -10.47 -10.32
CA ARG A 15 -16.74 -9.40 -11.32
C ARG A 15 -15.75 -9.68 -12.45
N PHE A 16 -16.22 -9.54 -13.69
CA PHE A 16 -15.39 -9.56 -14.89
C PHE A 16 -15.32 -8.15 -15.43
N LEU A 17 -14.14 -7.56 -15.42
CA LEU A 17 -13.93 -6.19 -15.85
C LEU A 17 -13.24 -6.19 -17.21
N THR A 18 -13.77 -5.43 -18.16
CA THR A 18 -13.04 -5.09 -19.38
C THR A 18 -12.90 -3.59 -19.44
N PHE A 19 -11.68 -3.12 -19.62
CA PHE A 19 -11.35 -1.72 -19.78
C PHE A 19 -10.50 -1.53 -21.04
N CYS A 20 -10.70 -0.41 -21.73
CA CYS A 20 -9.83 0.06 -22.81
C CYS A 20 -9.98 1.58 -22.96
N GLN A 21 -8.96 2.26 -23.49
CA GLN A 21 -9.04 3.68 -23.83
C GLN A 21 -8.97 3.92 -25.33
N LYS A 22 -9.36 5.13 -25.71
CA LYS A 22 -9.15 5.64 -27.05
C LYS A 22 -7.66 5.99 -27.21
N ASP A 23 -7.09 5.64 -28.36
CA ASP A 23 -5.76 6.09 -28.79
C ASP A 23 -4.58 5.67 -27.88
N VAL A 24 -4.80 4.76 -26.91
CA VAL A 24 -3.72 4.11 -26.14
C VAL A 24 -3.60 2.67 -26.63
N ALA A 25 -2.42 2.32 -27.16
CA ALA A 25 -2.18 0.98 -27.69
C ALA A 25 -1.68 0.04 -26.60
N GLY A 26 -2.44 -1.03 -26.33
CA GLY A 26 -2.01 -2.11 -25.41
C GLY A 26 -2.34 -1.87 -23.94
N ASP A 27 -3.12 -0.84 -23.63
CA ASP A 27 -3.66 -0.52 -22.30
C ASP A 27 -4.89 -1.34 -21.89
N GLY A 28 -5.52 -2.03 -22.85
CA GLY A 28 -6.73 -2.77 -22.59
C GLY A 28 -6.51 -3.79 -21.48
N GLN A 29 -7.40 -3.85 -20.50
CA GLN A 29 -7.32 -4.81 -19.40
C GLN A 29 -8.56 -5.69 -19.38
N TYR A 30 -8.34 -6.92 -18.93
CA TYR A 30 -9.38 -7.87 -18.64
C TYR A 30 -9.05 -8.53 -17.30
N ASP A 31 -9.85 -8.24 -16.29
CA ASP A 31 -9.61 -8.65 -14.91
C ASP A 31 -10.79 -9.46 -14.37
N ILE A 32 -10.48 -10.44 -13.52
CA ILE A 32 -11.47 -11.20 -12.76
C ILE A 32 -11.21 -10.95 -11.28
N GLU A 33 -12.23 -10.48 -10.58
CA GLU A 33 -12.18 -10.17 -9.15
C GLU A 33 -13.25 -10.94 -8.38
N TYR A 34 -12.94 -11.31 -7.16
CA TYR A 34 -13.84 -11.92 -6.19
C TYR A 34 -13.82 -11.11 -4.91
N ASP A 35 -14.99 -10.60 -4.49
CA ASP A 35 -15.16 -9.79 -3.27
C ASP A 35 -14.18 -8.61 -3.18
N SER A 36 -13.88 -7.96 -4.32
CA SER A 36 -12.95 -6.84 -4.47
C SER A 36 -11.45 -7.19 -4.54
N ASP A 37 -11.09 -8.47 -4.43
CA ASP A 37 -9.74 -8.96 -4.61
C ASP A 37 -9.52 -9.54 -6.01
N GLN A 38 -8.38 -9.24 -6.63
CA GLN A 38 -8.03 -9.79 -7.94
C GLN A 38 -7.74 -11.29 -7.84
N LEU A 39 -8.42 -12.09 -8.66
CA LEU A 39 -8.08 -13.49 -8.87
C LEU A 39 -7.01 -13.61 -9.95
N LEU A 40 -7.27 -13.02 -11.11
CA LEU A 40 -6.33 -12.97 -12.23
C LEU A 40 -6.58 -11.76 -13.12
N TYR A 41 -5.60 -11.46 -13.97
CA TYR A 41 -5.80 -10.68 -15.18
C TYR A 41 -5.45 -11.52 -16.41
N VAL A 42 -5.92 -11.12 -17.58
CA VAL A 42 -5.49 -11.69 -18.85
C VAL A 42 -4.60 -10.68 -19.56
N ASP A 43 -3.36 -11.09 -19.83
CA ASP A 43 -2.42 -10.27 -20.58
C ASP A 43 -3.01 -9.94 -21.96
N PRO A 44 -3.21 -8.66 -22.30
CA PRO A 44 -3.99 -8.26 -23.48
C PRO A 44 -3.27 -8.50 -24.82
N ILE A 45 -1.99 -8.89 -24.77
CA ILE A 45 -1.15 -9.13 -25.95
C ILE A 45 -1.05 -10.64 -26.21
N THR A 46 -0.75 -11.40 -25.17
CA THR A 46 -0.52 -12.86 -25.23
C THR A 46 -1.78 -13.67 -24.94
N TYR A 47 -2.83 -13.04 -24.40
CA TYR A 47 -4.08 -13.66 -23.95
C TYR A 47 -3.89 -14.77 -22.92
N ARG A 48 -2.79 -14.69 -22.15
CA ARG A 48 -2.51 -15.61 -21.06
C ARG A 48 -3.13 -15.10 -19.77
N ALA A 49 -3.82 -15.99 -19.08
CA ALA A 49 -4.25 -15.77 -17.71
C ALA A 49 -3.03 -15.69 -16.79
N VAL A 50 -2.97 -14.62 -15.99
CA VAL A 50 -1.93 -14.37 -15.00
C VAL A 50 -2.60 -14.25 -13.63
N PRO A 51 -2.48 -15.28 -12.77
CA PRO A 51 -3.07 -15.27 -11.44
C PRO A 51 -2.37 -14.24 -10.53
N ARG A 52 -3.14 -13.61 -9.65
CA ARG A 52 -2.64 -12.60 -8.70
C ARG A 52 -1.69 -13.22 -7.66
N LEU A 53 -1.99 -14.43 -7.22
CA LEU A 53 -1.23 -15.18 -6.22
C LEU A 53 -0.81 -16.55 -6.76
N PRO A 54 0.37 -17.07 -6.38
CA PRO A 54 0.83 -18.40 -6.80
C PRO A 54 -0.14 -19.52 -6.41
N GLU A 55 -0.75 -19.46 -5.22
CA GLU A 55 -1.69 -20.49 -4.77
C GLU A 55 -2.92 -20.62 -5.69
N PHE A 56 -3.36 -19.54 -6.34
CA PHE A 56 -4.46 -19.60 -7.30
C PHE A 56 -4.07 -20.39 -8.55
N ALA A 57 -2.80 -20.34 -8.97
CA ALA A 57 -2.30 -21.12 -10.09
C ALA A 57 -2.29 -22.64 -9.81
N GLU A 58 -2.11 -23.03 -8.54
CA GLU A 58 -2.07 -24.43 -8.13
C GLU A 58 -3.47 -25.05 -8.01
N GLN A 59 -4.46 -24.25 -7.62
CA GLN A 59 -5.80 -24.72 -7.30
C GLN A 59 -6.82 -24.53 -8.42
N TRP A 60 -6.57 -23.58 -9.33
CA TRP A 60 -7.55 -23.19 -10.33
C TRP A 60 -6.94 -23.17 -11.73
N ILE A 61 -7.58 -23.92 -12.64
CA ILE A 61 -7.30 -23.88 -14.07
C ILE A 61 -8.30 -22.89 -14.68
N PRO A 62 -7.84 -21.76 -15.27
CA PRO A 62 -8.72 -20.83 -15.95
C PRO A 62 -9.53 -21.51 -17.06
N ASP A 63 -10.75 -21.02 -17.31
CA ASP A 63 -11.60 -21.53 -18.39
C ASP A 63 -10.81 -21.55 -19.72
N PRO A 64 -10.76 -22.68 -20.45
CA PRO A 64 -10.08 -22.75 -21.74
C PRO A 64 -10.58 -21.71 -22.77
N GLY A 65 -11.83 -21.24 -22.63
CA GLY A 65 -12.44 -20.19 -23.44
C GLY A 65 -12.02 -18.77 -23.07
N LEU A 66 -11.42 -18.55 -21.89
CA LEU A 66 -11.14 -17.22 -21.34
C LEU A 66 -10.32 -16.35 -22.31
N ALA A 67 -9.27 -16.91 -22.93
CA ALA A 67 -8.45 -16.18 -23.89
C ALA A 67 -9.27 -15.64 -25.08
N LYS A 68 -10.21 -16.46 -25.59
CA LYS A 68 -11.11 -16.07 -26.68
C LYS A 68 -12.11 -15.00 -26.23
N ASP A 69 -12.68 -15.17 -25.04
CA ASP A 69 -13.64 -14.23 -24.48
C ASP A 69 -12.99 -12.86 -24.22
N THR A 70 -11.76 -12.85 -23.69
CA THR A 70 -10.95 -11.63 -23.53
C THR A 70 -10.67 -10.98 -24.88
N TYR A 71 -10.25 -11.74 -25.90
CA TYR A 71 -10.01 -11.22 -27.26
C TYR A 71 -11.25 -10.52 -27.81
N VAL A 72 -12.41 -11.16 -27.71
CA VAL A 72 -13.69 -10.59 -28.18
C VAL A 72 -14.06 -9.36 -27.35
N SER A 73 -13.96 -9.43 -26.03
CA SER A 73 -14.34 -8.34 -25.13
C SER A 73 -13.51 -7.08 -25.37
N LEU A 74 -12.18 -7.21 -25.46
CA LEU A 74 -11.28 -6.09 -25.77
C LEU A 74 -11.53 -5.53 -27.17
N GLY A 75 -11.78 -6.40 -28.16
CA GLY A 75 -12.14 -5.99 -29.51
C GLY A 75 -13.46 -5.20 -29.55
N THR A 76 -14.48 -5.66 -28.82
CA THR A 76 -15.77 -4.99 -28.69
C THR A 76 -15.64 -3.66 -27.95
N CYS A 77 -14.85 -3.58 -26.89
CA CYS A 77 -14.56 -2.35 -26.16
C CYS A 77 -13.98 -1.29 -27.11
N LYS A 78 -12.89 -1.62 -27.82
CA LYS A 78 -12.23 -0.71 -28.76
C LYS A 78 -13.12 -0.32 -29.95
N TYR A 79 -13.94 -1.26 -30.42
CA TYR A 79 -14.92 -1.00 -31.47
C TYR A 79 -16.02 -0.01 -31.02
N ASN A 80 -16.46 -0.10 -29.76
CA ASN A 80 -17.58 0.68 -29.24
C ASN A 80 -17.17 2.10 -28.83
N ILE A 81 -15.99 2.33 -28.26
CA ILE A 81 -15.56 3.66 -27.78
C ILE A 81 -15.82 4.80 -28.78
N PRO A 82 -15.31 4.77 -30.03
CA PRO A 82 -15.52 5.88 -30.97
C PRO A 82 -17.00 6.06 -31.35
N ARG A 83 -17.81 4.99 -31.30
CA ARG A 83 -19.25 5.05 -31.57
C ARG A 83 -20.02 5.65 -30.40
N ALA A 84 -19.67 5.27 -29.17
CA ALA A 84 -20.23 5.84 -27.94
C ALA A 84 -19.90 7.33 -27.83
N ILE A 85 -18.64 7.73 -28.06
CA ILE A 85 -18.23 9.14 -28.10
C ILE A 85 -19.09 9.92 -29.10
N LYS A 86 -19.27 9.40 -30.32
CA LYS A 86 -20.11 10.06 -31.32
C LYS A 86 -21.59 10.11 -30.91
N GLY A 87 -22.12 9.02 -30.35
CA GLY A 87 -23.51 8.91 -29.91
C GLY A 87 -23.87 9.87 -28.76
N GLU A 88 -22.92 10.12 -27.86
CA GLU A 88 -23.02 11.05 -26.73
C GLU A 88 -22.63 12.50 -27.09
N ASN A 89 -22.48 12.82 -28.39
CA ASN A 89 -22.08 14.14 -28.89
C ASN A 89 -20.69 14.63 -28.39
N SER A 90 -19.71 13.72 -28.31
CA SER A 90 -18.33 13.98 -27.88
C SER A 90 -18.24 14.58 -26.49
N PRO A 91 -18.69 13.85 -25.44
CA PRO A 91 -18.58 14.33 -24.08
C PRO A 91 -17.11 14.51 -23.69
N PRO A 92 -16.79 15.45 -22.78
CA PRO A 92 -15.46 15.56 -22.22
C PRO A 92 -15.09 14.28 -21.45
N GLU A 93 -13.81 13.94 -21.41
CA GLU A 93 -13.31 12.86 -20.57
C GLU A 93 -13.49 13.21 -19.09
N ALA A 94 -14.00 12.26 -18.31
CA ALA A 94 -14.10 12.42 -16.87
C ALA A 94 -12.69 12.46 -16.26
N ILE A 95 -12.43 13.44 -15.39
CA ILE A 95 -11.16 13.58 -14.70
C ILE A 95 -11.42 13.56 -13.20
N VAL A 96 -10.84 12.59 -12.50
CA VAL A 96 -10.96 12.42 -11.05
C VAL A 96 -9.55 12.41 -10.44
N ILE A 97 -9.37 13.17 -9.36
CA ILE A 97 -8.07 13.36 -8.70
C ILE A 97 -7.78 12.17 -7.78
N PRO A 98 -6.59 11.52 -7.90
CA PRO A 98 -6.25 10.38 -7.06
C PRO A 98 -6.15 10.76 -5.58
N THR A 99 -6.48 9.80 -4.72
CA THR A 99 -6.04 9.75 -3.33
C THR A 99 -4.91 8.73 -3.19
N SER A 100 -4.04 8.89 -2.19
CA SER A 100 -2.99 7.92 -1.91
C SER A 100 -2.68 7.78 -0.42
N LEU A 101 -2.36 6.53 -0.04
CA LEU A 101 -1.96 6.11 1.30
C LEU A 101 -0.70 5.24 1.21
N ILE A 102 0.19 5.41 2.18
CA ILE A 102 1.40 4.59 2.34
C ILE A 102 1.35 3.88 3.70
N TYR A 103 1.61 2.57 3.70
CA TYR A 103 1.61 1.75 4.93
C TYR A 103 2.46 0.48 4.74
N PRO A 104 3.04 -0.08 5.81
CA PRO A 104 3.77 -1.33 5.74
C PRO A 104 2.80 -2.53 5.71
N LYS A 105 3.22 -3.62 5.06
CA LYS A 105 2.45 -4.87 5.00
C LYS A 105 2.35 -5.55 6.36
N GLN A 106 3.41 -5.47 7.15
CA GLN A 106 3.50 -6.04 8.50
C GLN A 106 3.95 -4.96 9.48
N ASP A 107 3.80 -5.22 10.78
CA ASP A 107 4.32 -4.34 11.82
C ASP A 107 5.82 -4.06 11.60
N MET A 108 6.24 -2.84 11.94
CA MET A 108 7.57 -2.36 11.62
C MET A 108 8.60 -2.89 12.63
N GLU A 109 9.62 -3.60 12.12
CA GLU A 109 10.77 -4.07 12.89
C GLU A 109 12.07 -3.73 12.15
N ILE A 110 13.02 -3.09 12.85
CA ILE A 110 14.30 -2.68 12.27
C ILE A 110 15.11 -3.92 11.86
N GLY A 111 15.66 -3.90 10.64
CA GLY A 111 16.50 -4.98 10.13
C GLY A 111 15.75 -6.23 9.65
N VAL A 112 14.41 -6.26 9.79
CA VAL A 112 13.57 -7.37 9.30
C VAL A 112 12.94 -6.98 7.96
N PRO A 113 13.09 -7.79 6.89
CA PRO A 113 12.48 -7.49 5.59
C PRO A 113 10.97 -7.28 5.67
N ASN A 114 10.47 -6.25 5.00
CA ASN A 114 9.06 -5.90 4.94
C ASN A 114 8.72 -5.33 3.55
N THR A 115 7.46 -4.99 3.30
CA THR A 115 6.99 -4.39 2.06
C THR A 115 6.18 -3.14 2.38
N LEU A 116 6.55 -1.98 1.83
CA LEU A 116 5.71 -0.80 1.83
C LEU A 116 4.69 -0.89 0.70
N ILE A 117 3.46 -0.49 0.99
CA ILE A 117 2.35 -0.47 0.05
C ILE A 117 1.96 0.99 -0.15
N CYS A 118 1.99 1.45 -1.40
CA CYS A 118 1.36 2.69 -1.82
C CYS A 118 0.05 2.36 -2.52
N PHE A 119 -1.05 2.54 -1.81
CA PHE A 119 -2.39 2.37 -2.35
C PHE A 119 -2.84 3.69 -2.97
N VAL A 120 -3.20 3.65 -4.25
CA VAL A 120 -3.70 4.79 -5.01
C VAL A 120 -5.14 4.50 -5.42
N ASN A 121 -6.04 5.43 -5.17
CA ASN A 121 -7.48 5.22 -5.35
C ASN A 121 -8.16 6.46 -5.95
N ASP A 122 -9.42 6.32 -6.35
CA ASP A 122 -10.31 7.40 -6.77
C ASP A 122 -9.79 8.23 -7.96
N PHE A 123 -9.15 7.60 -8.96
CA PHE A 123 -8.63 8.33 -10.13
C PHE A 123 -9.30 7.93 -11.44
N HIS A 124 -9.38 8.89 -12.37
CA HIS A 124 -9.75 8.65 -13.75
C HIS A 124 -9.15 9.76 -14.61
N PRO A 125 -8.61 9.47 -15.80
CA PRO A 125 -8.42 8.14 -16.41
C PRO A 125 -7.41 7.25 -15.64
N PRO A 126 -7.35 5.95 -15.93
CA PRO A 126 -6.56 5.00 -15.16
C PRO A 126 -5.04 5.15 -15.26
N VAL A 127 -4.49 6.03 -16.10
CA VAL A 127 -3.04 6.13 -16.26
C VAL A 127 -2.43 6.97 -15.14
N VAL A 128 -1.68 6.31 -14.24
CA VAL A 128 -0.88 6.96 -13.19
C VAL A 128 0.59 6.54 -13.27
N ASP A 129 1.48 7.44 -12.87
CA ASP A 129 2.91 7.18 -12.73
C ASP A 129 3.27 7.15 -11.24
N ILE A 130 3.76 6.01 -10.75
CA ILE A 130 4.07 5.82 -9.33
C ILE A 130 5.58 5.64 -9.16
N THR A 131 6.19 6.55 -8.42
CA THR A 131 7.64 6.51 -8.14
C THR A 131 7.90 6.44 -6.65
N TRP A 132 8.95 5.70 -6.30
CA TRP A 132 9.40 5.53 -4.92
C TRP A 132 10.75 6.20 -4.70
N THR A 133 10.91 6.84 -3.55
CA THR A 133 12.22 7.31 -3.08
C THR A 133 12.50 6.85 -1.66
N ARG A 134 13.80 6.69 -1.35
CA ARG A 134 14.33 6.50 -0.02
C ARG A 134 15.33 7.62 0.25
N ASN A 135 15.10 8.40 1.30
CA ASN A 135 15.93 9.55 1.68
C ASN A 135 16.15 10.53 0.51
N GLY A 136 15.11 10.74 -0.31
CA GLY A 136 15.11 11.62 -1.48
C GLY A 136 15.81 11.07 -2.73
N GLN A 137 16.29 9.82 -2.70
CA GLN A 137 16.89 9.14 -3.86
C GLN A 137 15.94 8.08 -4.41
N PHE A 138 15.89 7.91 -5.73
CA PHE A 138 15.10 6.85 -6.36
C PHE A 138 15.59 5.47 -5.91
N VAL A 139 14.64 4.58 -5.63
CA VAL A 139 14.91 3.17 -5.29
C VAL A 139 15.19 2.34 -6.55
N ASP A 140 15.69 1.11 -6.37
CA ASP A 140 15.87 0.18 -7.48
C ASP A 140 14.50 -0.33 -7.97
N GLN A 141 14.24 -0.22 -9.27
CA GLN A 141 12.97 -0.64 -9.86
C GLN A 141 12.74 -2.17 -9.74
N SER A 142 13.79 -2.96 -9.53
CA SER A 142 13.67 -4.40 -9.27
C SER A 142 13.06 -4.72 -7.90
N GLU A 143 13.06 -3.77 -6.96
CA GLU A 143 12.40 -3.88 -5.65
C GLU A 143 10.93 -3.43 -5.69
N VAL A 144 10.52 -2.83 -6.81
CA VAL A 144 9.19 -2.25 -7.01
C VAL A 144 8.33 -3.15 -7.88
N SER A 145 7.09 -3.38 -7.46
CA SER A 145 6.06 -4.01 -8.29
C SER A 145 4.76 -3.22 -8.22
N GLN A 146 3.93 -3.32 -9.25
CA GLN A 146 2.64 -2.62 -9.31
C GLN A 146 1.56 -3.57 -9.81
N THR A 147 0.34 -3.43 -9.29
CA THR A 147 -0.82 -4.14 -9.81
C THR A 147 -1.34 -3.53 -11.11
N GLN A 148 -2.26 -4.25 -11.78
CA GLN A 148 -3.14 -3.66 -12.78
C GLN A 148 -4.06 -2.59 -12.16
N TYR A 149 -4.88 -1.94 -12.99
CA TYR A 149 -5.88 -0.98 -12.53
C TYR A 149 -7.19 -1.70 -12.26
N TYR A 150 -7.83 -1.38 -11.14
CA TYR A 150 -9.13 -1.95 -10.76
C TYR A 150 -10.18 -0.87 -10.77
N SER A 151 -11.38 -1.15 -11.27
CA SER A 151 -12.45 -0.18 -11.17
C SER A 151 -13.11 -0.23 -9.78
N ASN A 152 -13.44 0.92 -9.23
CA ASN A 152 -14.37 1.02 -8.12
C ASN A 152 -15.81 0.88 -8.63
N SER A 153 -16.78 0.88 -7.70
CA SER A 153 -18.21 0.82 -8.02
C SER A 153 -18.72 2.05 -8.78
N ASP A 154 -18.01 3.18 -8.64
CA ASP A 154 -18.28 4.46 -9.30
C ASP A 154 -17.52 4.65 -10.62
N PHE A 155 -16.84 3.60 -11.12
CA PHE A 155 -15.99 3.61 -12.32
C PHE A 155 -14.71 4.46 -12.22
N SER A 156 -14.37 5.01 -11.05
CA SER A 156 -12.98 5.44 -10.80
C SER A 156 -12.06 4.21 -10.71
N PHE A 157 -10.75 4.44 -10.69
CA PHE A 157 -9.75 3.37 -10.64
C PHE A 157 -8.93 3.39 -9.35
N ARG A 158 -8.35 2.24 -9.06
CA ARG A 158 -7.38 2.02 -7.98
C ARG A 158 -6.24 1.13 -8.43
N THR A 159 -5.08 1.27 -7.81
CA THR A 159 -3.91 0.40 -8.00
C THR A 159 -3.03 0.39 -6.75
N SER A 160 -2.18 -0.62 -6.61
CA SER A 160 -1.20 -0.70 -5.52
C SER A 160 0.20 -0.85 -6.09
N SER A 161 1.13 -0.04 -5.60
CA SER A 161 2.57 -0.23 -5.80
C SER A 161 3.20 -0.75 -4.51
N TYR A 162 4.13 -1.69 -4.64
CA TYR A 162 4.80 -2.37 -3.54
C TYR A 162 6.29 -2.14 -3.65
N LEU A 163 6.91 -1.73 -2.54
CA LEU A 163 8.35 -1.59 -2.40
C LEU A 163 8.85 -2.59 -1.35
N ASN A 164 9.66 -3.57 -1.76
CA ASN A 164 10.37 -4.41 -0.81
C ASN A 164 11.51 -3.62 -0.18
N PHE A 165 11.63 -3.67 1.14
CA PHE A 165 12.67 -2.93 1.86
C PHE A 165 13.05 -3.63 3.16
N THR A 166 14.17 -3.23 3.73
CA THR A 166 14.56 -3.59 5.09
C THR A 166 14.63 -2.30 5.91
N PRO A 167 13.73 -2.07 6.89
CA PRO A 167 13.68 -0.83 7.64
C PRO A 167 15.01 -0.53 8.35
N GLN A 168 15.50 0.69 8.20
CA GLN A 168 16.62 1.22 8.99
C GLN A 168 16.16 2.49 9.71
N GLU A 169 16.69 2.69 10.91
CA GLU A 169 16.39 3.86 11.73
C GLU A 169 16.60 5.16 10.94
N ASN A 170 15.63 6.07 11.03
CA ASN A 170 15.60 7.37 10.35
C ASN A 170 15.48 7.32 8.82
N ASP A 171 15.21 6.15 8.21
CA ASP A 171 14.84 6.14 6.79
C ASP A 171 13.49 6.84 6.59
N ILE A 172 13.43 7.64 5.53
CA ILE A 172 12.22 8.27 5.04
C ILE A 172 11.94 7.74 3.63
N TYR A 173 10.83 7.05 3.47
CA TYR A 173 10.33 6.58 2.20
C TYR A 173 9.27 7.54 1.67
N SER A 174 9.17 7.67 0.35
CA SER A 174 8.05 8.38 -0.26
C SER A 174 7.52 7.68 -1.48
N CYS A 175 6.20 7.76 -1.66
CA CYS A 175 5.49 7.37 -2.88
C CYS A 175 4.95 8.64 -3.54
N SER A 176 5.31 8.90 -4.79
CA SER A 176 4.83 10.04 -5.58
C SER A 176 3.98 9.57 -6.74
N VAL A 177 2.76 10.08 -6.83
CA VAL A 177 1.77 9.71 -7.85
C VAL A 177 1.58 10.85 -8.83
N GLY A 178 1.99 10.65 -10.08
CA GLY A 178 1.66 11.51 -11.21
C GLY A 178 0.33 11.12 -11.84
N HIS A 179 -0.51 12.11 -12.15
CA HIS A 179 -1.79 11.92 -12.85
C HIS A 179 -2.15 13.20 -13.61
N ILE A 180 -2.89 13.10 -14.72
CA ILE A 180 -3.22 14.25 -15.58
C ILE A 180 -4.04 15.34 -14.87
N SER A 181 -4.71 14.99 -13.78
CA SER A 181 -5.49 15.93 -12.97
C SER A 181 -4.64 16.79 -12.03
N LEU A 182 -3.35 16.48 -11.90
CA LEU A 182 -2.44 17.08 -10.92
C LEU A 182 -1.44 18.00 -11.60
N GLN A 183 -1.21 19.18 -11.03
CA GLN A 183 -0.15 20.10 -11.48
C GLN A 183 1.24 19.65 -11.02
N ALA A 184 1.30 18.93 -9.89
CA ALA A 184 2.51 18.35 -9.32
C ALA A 184 2.16 16.99 -8.71
N PRO A 185 3.10 16.03 -8.64
CA PRO A 185 2.83 14.69 -8.10
C PRO A 185 2.27 14.73 -6.68
N LEU A 186 1.33 13.84 -6.39
CA LEU A 186 0.82 13.62 -5.05
C LEU A 186 1.80 12.75 -4.27
N THR A 187 2.61 13.38 -3.41
CA THR A 187 3.61 12.68 -2.60
C THR A 187 3.09 12.34 -1.20
N ARG A 188 3.35 11.11 -0.75
CA ARG A 188 3.15 10.63 0.62
C ARG A 188 4.48 10.15 1.18
N PHE A 189 4.72 10.47 2.44
CA PHE A 189 5.93 10.08 3.17
C PHE A 189 5.58 9.03 4.22
N TRP A 190 6.54 8.14 4.48
CA TRP A 190 6.49 7.18 5.57
C TRP A 190 7.88 7.10 6.21
N GLU A 191 7.93 7.27 7.52
CA GLU A 191 9.18 7.35 8.28
C GLU A 191 9.31 6.14 9.19
N VAL A 192 10.54 5.64 9.33
CA VAL A 192 10.85 4.56 10.26
C VAL A 192 10.96 5.15 11.67
N GLU A 193 9.85 5.20 12.39
CA GLU A 193 9.80 5.67 13.78
C GLU A 193 10.27 4.58 14.76
N VAL A 194 11.46 4.76 15.34
CA VAL A 194 11.92 3.93 16.44
C VAL A 194 11.27 4.43 17.72
N HIS A 195 10.35 3.64 18.28
CA HIS A 195 9.88 3.89 19.63
C HIS A 195 11.02 3.61 20.60
N THR A 196 11.88 4.58 20.83
CA THR A 196 12.72 4.57 22.04
C THR A 196 11.76 4.67 23.21
N ASP A 197 11.58 3.57 23.93
CA ASP A 197 10.84 3.57 25.17
C ASP A 197 11.63 4.38 26.22
N HIS A 198 11.47 5.70 26.14
CA HIS A 198 12.03 6.65 27.09
C HIS A 198 11.54 6.34 28.51
N GLN A 199 10.42 5.63 28.65
CA GLN A 199 9.84 5.22 29.91
C GLN A 199 10.66 4.11 30.58
N THR A 200 11.15 3.09 29.85
CA THR A 200 12.07 2.08 30.41
C THR A 200 13.41 2.69 30.80
N VAL A 201 13.98 3.59 29.99
CA VAL A 201 15.24 4.27 30.33
C VAL A 201 15.07 5.16 31.57
N ALA A 202 14.00 5.96 31.63
CA ALA A 202 13.72 6.82 32.78
C ALA A 202 13.45 6.00 34.07
N THR A 203 12.71 4.89 33.95
CA THR A 203 12.44 3.99 35.09
C THR A 203 13.72 3.36 35.61
N ALA A 204 14.60 2.89 34.71
CA ALA A 204 15.90 2.34 35.09
C ALA A 204 16.78 3.37 35.82
N VAL A 205 16.86 4.60 35.31
CA VAL A 205 17.62 5.69 35.95
C VAL A 205 17.06 6.03 37.33
N CYS A 206 15.72 6.12 37.48
CA CYS A 206 15.06 6.35 38.76
C CYS A 206 15.36 5.23 39.78
N VAL A 207 15.23 3.97 39.37
CA VAL A 207 15.51 2.82 40.24
C VAL A 207 16.96 2.81 40.69
N CYS A 208 17.91 3.01 39.77
CA CYS A 208 19.33 3.12 40.10
C CYS A 208 19.61 4.28 41.06
N GLY A 209 18.98 5.43 40.85
CA GLY A 209 19.09 6.61 41.73
C GLY A 209 18.59 6.34 43.14
N VAL A 210 17.45 5.66 43.30
CA VAL A 210 16.89 5.29 44.61
C VAL A 210 17.81 4.32 45.35
N ILE A 211 18.33 3.30 44.66
CA ILE A 211 19.24 2.32 45.26
C ILE A 211 20.52 3.00 45.77
N LEU A 212 21.13 3.87 44.95
CA LEU A 212 22.33 4.62 45.36
C LEU A 212 22.05 5.55 46.55
N GLY A 213 20.89 6.20 46.58
CA GLY A 213 20.45 7.03 47.71
C GLY A 213 20.34 6.23 49.00
N LEU A 214 19.72 5.05 48.96
CA LEU A 214 19.57 4.16 50.12
C LEU A 214 20.92 3.67 50.65
N ILE A 215 21.85 3.30 49.77
CA ILE A 215 23.22 2.92 50.15
C ILE A 215 23.92 4.09 50.85
N GLY A 216 23.78 5.31 50.31
CA GLY A 216 24.29 6.53 50.94
C GLY A 216 23.75 6.77 52.35
N VAL A 217 22.45 6.57 52.57
CA VAL A 217 21.83 6.69 53.90
C VAL A 217 22.37 5.64 54.88
N VAL A 218 22.42 4.37 54.47
CA VAL A 218 22.90 3.27 55.33
C VAL A 218 24.36 3.48 55.72
N THR A 219 25.21 3.81 54.75
CA THR A 219 26.63 4.10 55.01
C THR A 219 26.80 5.32 55.90
N GLY A 220 26.05 6.40 55.67
CA GLY A 220 26.04 7.58 56.52
C GLY A 220 25.64 7.29 57.97
N LEU A 221 24.53 6.55 58.17
CA LEU A 221 24.08 6.13 59.50
C LEU A 221 25.13 5.26 60.22
N TRP A 222 25.80 4.37 59.50
CA TRP A 222 26.88 3.55 60.05
C TRP A 222 28.06 4.40 60.55
N PHE A 223 28.48 5.41 59.78
CA PHE A 223 29.52 6.36 60.20
C PHE A 223 29.09 7.19 61.43
N ILE A 224 27.85 7.66 61.49
CA ILE A 224 27.32 8.42 62.64
C ILE A 224 27.28 7.55 63.90
N MET A 225 26.78 6.31 63.79
CA MET A 225 26.75 5.37 64.92
C MET A 225 28.15 5.02 65.41
N LYS A 226 29.11 4.89 64.49
CA LYS A 226 30.52 4.66 64.81
C LYS A 226 31.13 5.88 65.51
N ALA A 227 30.88 7.10 65.04
CA ALA A 227 31.35 8.34 65.66
C ALA A 227 30.78 8.55 67.08
N ASN A 228 29.48 8.28 67.29
CA ASN A 228 28.85 8.39 68.61
C ASN A 228 29.38 7.36 69.63
N LYS A 229 29.89 6.21 69.19
CA LYS A 229 30.56 5.25 70.09
C LYS A 229 31.94 5.71 70.57
N TYR A 230 32.59 6.64 69.88
CA TYR A 230 33.89 7.18 70.29
C TYR A 230 33.80 8.46 71.13
N HIS A 231 32.59 8.98 71.40
CA HIS A 231 32.39 10.20 72.19
C HIS A 231 32.04 9.94 73.68
N TRP A 232 31.93 8.67 74.08
CA TRP A 232 31.63 8.23 75.46
C TRP A 232 32.67 7.23 76.01
N VAL A 233 33.96 7.51 75.80
CA VAL A 233 35.07 6.93 76.58
C VAL A 233 35.93 8.06 77.11
#